data_AF-A0A928CCV5-F1
#
_entry.id   AF-A0A928CCV5-F1
#
_cell.length_a   1.000
_cell.length_b   1.000
_cell.length_c   1.000
_cell.angle_alpha   90.00
_cell.angle_beta   90.00
_cell.angle_gamma   90.00
#
_symmetry.space_group_name_H-M   'P 1'
#
loop_
_entity.id
_entity.type
_entity.pdbx_description
1 polymer ?
#
loop_
_entity_poly.entity_id
_entity_poly.type
_entity_poly.pdbx_seq_one_letter_code
_entity_poly.pdbx_strand_id
1 'polypeptide(L)'
;MRILILFILSISNLLTCSLGDSVTHSLGDSEHQFHLSQVSIADSLYKSYLPQHNFEEVKAAVDFFELEIDETDDRLLIYNCARAHYYHAVGLTERDDIIGACEHYFRALELMETNFATQNLSDLDYDKTRFMALIYTRLGRLFLNENYCDLAIINYKKGLEYVEMIEDVSSKANMLKFLGNTYQLLGKTDSALYYYTESLNTNLNPINRIDIEKNIAQILFYKGEKDSAYALIRKNIVDIYDINMKYSYYGILGEFYLMDKVYDTAIYYYEKSSKSPVYYTKLSSYVELSALYDIVGDYDKKSYYNHVVSKILQQRTNEELDKSKLQSMYHEYQERKYSKEKLYEKNRNRRNLTLCIIISLLGVSVLIVFIIYRYSIKHHKLTNEIETKNDIIVDLKFKHSLIDGKIKRKNNELNNKNKLINDYQREISELRSKLLVHNSEPVSLQCYYNSDVCLKILNHISELRSRNKDSSLLEPLSNEEFTLLLKAADIYLGNLINDISDKYLQLKNEDLYYLCLVILNLNDRQISSLFGVTYTAITKRRNKICRILGLDTRDKLQKSLLQYIDN
;
A
#
# COMPACT_ATOMS: atom_id res chain seq x y z
N MET A 1 48.08 21.75 -41.07
CA MET A 1 47.00 21.91 -40.06
C MET A 1 45.98 22.97 -40.47
N ARG A 2 46.36 24.24 -40.73
CA ARG A 2 45.43 25.29 -41.21
C ARG A 2 44.64 24.93 -42.47
N ILE A 3 45.25 24.23 -43.42
CA ILE A 3 44.58 23.78 -44.66
C ILE A 3 43.54 22.68 -44.38
N LEU A 4 43.78 21.83 -43.37
CA LEU A 4 42.87 20.75 -42.99
C LEU A 4 41.60 21.31 -42.30
N ILE A 5 41.77 22.35 -41.48
CA ILE A 5 40.67 23.06 -40.80
C ILE A 5 39.81 23.81 -41.82
N LEU A 6 40.41 24.45 -42.82
CA LEU A 6 39.68 25.11 -43.91
C LEU A 6 38.94 24.10 -44.80
N PHE A 7 39.48 22.89 -44.99
CA PHE A 7 38.83 21.83 -45.76
C PHE A 7 37.62 21.22 -45.04
N ILE A 8 37.66 21.12 -43.71
CA ILE A 8 36.52 20.68 -42.89
C ILE A 8 35.41 21.75 -42.89
N LEU A 9 35.79 23.03 -42.80
CA LEU A 9 34.86 24.16 -42.90
C LEU A 9 34.17 24.24 -44.27
N SER A 10 34.87 23.89 -45.37
CA SER A 10 34.25 23.91 -46.71
C SER A 10 33.29 22.75 -46.97
N ILE A 11 33.52 21.58 -46.37
CA ILE A 11 32.62 20.42 -46.49
C ILE A 11 31.33 20.64 -45.68
N SER A 12 31.44 21.27 -44.49
CA SER A 12 30.28 21.67 -43.68
C SER A 12 29.37 22.65 -44.41
N ASN A 13 29.94 23.63 -45.13
CA ASN A 13 29.17 24.65 -45.86
C ASN A 13 28.59 24.16 -47.20
N LEU A 14 29.05 23.03 -47.74
CA LEU A 14 28.53 22.50 -49.01
C LEU A 14 27.24 21.67 -48.82
N LEU A 15 27.06 21.07 -47.64
CA LEU A 15 25.88 20.27 -47.29
C LEU A 15 24.62 21.11 -46.99
N THR A 16 24.77 22.42 -46.74
CA THR A 16 23.68 23.32 -46.36
C THR A 16 22.92 23.96 -47.53
N CYS A 17 23.38 23.79 -48.78
CA CYS A 17 22.81 24.51 -49.94
C CYS A 17 21.81 23.72 -50.80
N SER A 18 21.46 22.47 -50.48
CA SER A 18 20.41 21.75 -51.22
C SER A 18 19.39 21.13 -50.27
N LEU A 19 18.23 21.77 -50.10
CA LEU A 19 16.88 21.20 -49.84
C LEU A 19 15.98 22.27 -49.20
N GLY A 20 15.28 23.03 -50.05
CA GLY A 20 14.62 24.29 -49.72
C GLY A 20 13.23 24.23 -49.08
N ASP A 21 12.69 23.10 -48.64
CA ASP A 21 11.30 23.03 -48.12
C ASP A 21 11.14 22.33 -46.75
N SER A 22 12.24 22.18 -45.97
CA SER A 22 12.26 21.57 -44.61
C SER A 22 12.57 22.56 -43.48
N VAL A 23 12.45 23.85 -43.78
CA VAL A 23 13.29 24.93 -43.23
C VAL A 23 13.06 25.22 -41.73
N THR A 24 11.89 25.03 -41.15
CA THR A 24 11.68 25.40 -39.72
C THR A 24 12.23 24.37 -38.73
N HIS A 25 12.18 23.08 -39.05
CA HIS A 25 12.75 22.02 -38.19
C HIS A 25 14.26 21.88 -38.40
N SER A 26 14.76 22.17 -39.61
CA SER A 26 16.19 22.10 -39.93
C SER A 26 16.98 23.32 -39.45
N LEU A 27 16.36 24.50 -39.31
CA LEU A 27 17.04 25.67 -38.73
C LEU A 27 17.40 25.45 -37.25
N GLY A 28 16.47 24.95 -36.43
CA GLY A 28 16.75 24.63 -35.01
C GLY A 28 17.88 23.62 -34.83
N ASP A 29 17.89 22.55 -35.63
CA ASP A 29 18.97 21.56 -35.62
C ASP A 29 20.32 22.16 -36.07
N SER A 30 20.32 23.09 -37.03
CA SER A 30 21.54 23.75 -37.51
C SER A 30 22.12 24.78 -36.54
N GLU A 31 21.27 25.53 -35.84
CA GLU A 31 21.68 26.50 -34.82
C GLU A 31 22.23 25.77 -33.58
N HIS A 32 21.56 24.69 -33.15
CA HIS A 32 22.05 23.82 -32.09
C HIS A 32 23.42 23.22 -32.45
N GLN A 33 23.58 22.68 -33.67
CA GLN A 33 24.86 22.15 -34.13
C GLN A 33 25.96 23.21 -34.19
N PHE A 34 25.62 24.44 -34.58
CA PHE A 34 26.56 25.56 -34.56
C PHE A 34 27.09 25.81 -33.14
N HIS A 35 26.22 26.01 -32.15
CA HIS A 35 26.65 26.26 -30.77
C HIS A 35 27.42 25.08 -30.16
N LEU A 36 27.01 23.85 -30.44
CA LEU A 36 27.75 22.65 -30.02
C LEU A 36 29.15 22.58 -30.64
N SER A 37 29.29 23.00 -31.90
CA SER A 37 30.59 23.06 -32.57
C SER A 37 31.53 24.06 -31.89
N GLN A 38 31.02 25.20 -31.41
CA GLN A 38 31.82 26.21 -30.72
C GLN A 38 32.36 25.71 -29.38
N VAL A 39 31.53 25.00 -28.62
CA VAL A 39 31.96 24.31 -27.38
C VAL A 39 33.04 23.27 -27.67
N SER A 40 32.92 22.54 -28.79
CA SER A 40 33.88 21.50 -29.18
C SER A 40 35.20 22.08 -29.71
N ILE A 41 35.16 23.23 -30.39
CA ILE A 41 36.34 24.01 -30.77
C ILE A 41 37.06 24.49 -29.51
N ALA A 42 36.33 25.01 -28.52
CA ALA A 42 36.90 25.46 -27.26
C ALA A 42 37.60 24.32 -26.49
N ASP A 43 36.99 23.14 -26.43
CA ASP A 43 37.63 21.94 -25.87
C ASP A 43 38.93 21.59 -26.61
N SER A 44 38.93 21.67 -27.93
CA SER A 44 40.10 21.37 -28.75
C SER A 44 41.23 22.37 -28.54
N LEU A 45 40.91 23.67 -28.46
CA LEU A 45 41.86 24.75 -28.14
C LEU A 45 42.47 24.52 -26.75
N TYR A 46 41.60 24.24 -25.77
CA TYR A 46 41.99 23.96 -24.40
C TYR A 46 42.97 22.78 -24.28
N LYS A 47 42.62 21.63 -24.89
CA LYS A 47 43.48 20.43 -24.90
C LYS A 47 44.81 20.66 -25.64
N SER A 48 44.83 21.60 -26.58
CA SER A 48 46.02 21.96 -27.35
C SER A 48 46.84 23.09 -26.72
N TYR A 49 46.45 23.57 -25.52
CA TYR A 49 47.08 24.71 -24.84
C TYR A 49 47.13 25.98 -25.72
N LEU A 50 46.09 26.21 -26.51
CA LEU A 50 45.93 27.39 -27.36
C LEU A 50 44.94 28.38 -26.74
N PRO A 51 45.14 29.71 -26.92
CA PRO A 51 44.20 30.72 -26.45
C PRO A 51 42.80 30.54 -27.02
N GLN A 52 41.78 30.86 -26.24
CA GLN A 52 40.39 30.73 -26.64
C GLN A 52 39.94 31.90 -27.54
N HIS A 53 40.20 31.75 -28.83
CA HIS A 53 39.85 32.74 -29.85
C HIS A 53 38.34 32.86 -30.09
N ASN A 54 37.57 31.80 -29.84
CA ASN A 54 36.12 31.77 -30.05
C ASN A 54 35.31 32.13 -28.78
N PHE A 55 35.81 33.09 -28.00
CA PHE A 55 35.26 33.43 -26.69
C PHE A 55 33.81 33.96 -26.74
N GLU A 56 33.52 34.86 -27.68
CA GLU A 56 32.18 35.43 -27.85
C GLU A 56 31.21 34.38 -28.39
N GLU A 57 31.67 33.48 -29.25
CA GLU A 57 30.86 32.39 -29.78
C GLU A 57 30.52 31.35 -28.70
N VAL A 58 31.44 31.10 -27.75
CA VAL A 58 31.17 30.25 -26.58
C VAL A 58 30.21 30.93 -25.61
N LYS A 59 30.29 32.27 -25.46
CA LYS A 59 29.31 33.04 -24.70
C LYS A 59 27.91 32.93 -25.32
N ALA A 60 27.80 33.11 -26.63
CA ALA A 60 26.54 32.92 -27.33
C ALA A 60 25.99 31.49 -27.19
N ALA A 61 26.88 30.48 -27.15
CA ALA A 61 26.47 29.10 -26.85
C ALA A 61 25.94 28.92 -25.42
N VAL A 62 26.49 29.62 -24.43
CA VAL A 62 25.94 29.64 -23.06
C VAL A 62 24.52 30.19 -23.08
N ASP A 63 24.32 31.37 -23.67
CA ASP A 63 23.00 32.02 -23.71
C ASP A 63 21.96 31.14 -24.42
N PHE A 64 22.35 30.52 -25.54
CA PHE A 64 21.51 29.57 -26.27
C PHE A 64 21.12 28.35 -25.43
N PHE A 65 22.09 27.67 -24.82
CA PHE A 65 21.80 26.45 -24.06
C PHE A 65 21.05 26.71 -22.76
N GLU A 66 21.26 27.85 -22.09
CA GLU A 66 20.47 28.24 -20.90
C GLU A 66 18.98 28.43 -21.23
N LEU A 67 18.68 29.07 -22.37
CA LEU A 67 17.28 29.23 -22.82
C LEU A 67 16.60 27.88 -23.11
N GLU A 68 17.33 26.93 -23.70
CA GLU A 68 16.77 25.64 -24.10
C GLU A 68 16.58 24.66 -22.92
N ILE A 69 17.40 24.74 -21.86
CA ILE A 69 17.28 23.83 -20.70
C ILE A 69 16.11 24.18 -19.79
N ASP A 70 15.62 25.42 -19.79
CA ASP A 70 14.45 25.82 -19.00
C ASP A 70 13.16 25.15 -19.50
N GLU A 71 13.15 24.67 -20.75
CA GLU A 71 11.98 24.06 -21.39
C GLU A 71 12.05 22.52 -21.46
N THR A 72 13.17 21.89 -21.06
CA THR A 72 13.40 20.46 -21.30
C THR A 72 14.13 19.72 -20.18
N ASP A 73 13.80 18.42 -20.02
CA ASP A 73 14.55 17.48 -19.15
C ASP A 73 15.67 16.75 -19.92
N ASP A 74 16.12 17.28 -21.06
CA ASP A 74 17.14 16.62 -21.89
C ASP A 74 18.53 16.68 -21.25
N ARG A 75 18.96 15.53 -20.71
CA ARG A 75 20.27 15.38 -20.09
C ARG A 75 21.43 15.69 -21.04
N LEU A 76 21.33 15.43 -22.34
CA LEU A 76 22.43 15.73 -23.25
C LEU A 76 22.59 17.26 -23.43
N LEU A 77 21.47 17.96 -23.58
CA LEU A 77 21.44 19.42 -23.64
C LEU A 77 22.01 20.05 -22.36
N ILE A 78 21.59 19.59 -21.19
CA ILE A 78 22.10 20.06 -19.89
C ILE A 78 23.62 19.85 -19.78
N TYR A 79 24.11 18.69 -20.24
CA TYR A 79 25.55 18.42 -20.27
C TYR A 79 26.30 19.39 -21.20
N ASN A 80 25.74 19.71 -22.37
CA ASN A 80 26.32 20.68 -23.28
C ASN A 80 26.28 22.12 -22.73
N CYS A 81 25.21 22.49 -22.03
CA CYS A 81 25.12 23.76 -21.30
C CYS A 81 26.24 23.86 -20.25
N ALA A 82 26.42 22.82 -19.43
CA ALA A 82 27.50 22.78 -18.43
C ALA A 82 28.90 22.89 -19.07
N ARG A 83 29.12 22.25 -20.22
CA ARG A 83 30.36 22.38 -21.01
C ARG A 83 30.54 23.81 -21.54
N ALA A 84 29.49 24.44 -22.07
CA ALA A 84 29.55 25.82 -22.55
C ALA A 84 29.98 26.78 -21.44
N HIS A 85 29.35 26.67 -20.26
CA HIS A 85 29.75 27.45 -19.08
C HIS A 85 31.21 27.21 -18.68
N TYR A 86 31.63 25.94 -18.61
CA TYR A 86 33.02 25.61 -18.27
C TYR A 86 34.01 26.26 -19.23
N TYR A 87 33.76 26.18 -20.55
CA TYR A 87 34.66 26.77 -21.53
C TYR A 87 34.57 28.30 -21.58
N HIS A 88 33.41 28.90 -21.28
CA HIS A 88 33.33 30.34 -21.12
C HIS A 88 34.17 30.81 -19.91
N ALA A 89 34.10 30.07 -18.79
CA ALA A 89 34.91 30.32 -17.60
C ALA A 89 36.42 30.21 -17.87
N VAL A 90 36.84 29.26 -18.73
CA VAL A 90 38.24 29.17 -19.18
C VAL A 90 38.67 30.46 -19.87
N GLY A 91 37.86 30.98 -20.79
CA GLY A 91 38.18 32.21 -21.52
C GLY A 91 38.14 33.47 -20.68
N LEU A 92 37.27 33.51 -19.65
CA LEU A 92 37.27 34.57 -18.64
C LEU A 92 38.54 34.53 -17.81
N THR A 93 39.00 33.33 -17.41
CA THR A 93 40.28 33.16 -16.70
C THR A 93 41.47 33.64 -17.54
N GLU A 94 41.48 33.39 -18.85
CA GLU A 94 42.53 33.89 -19.76
C GLU A 94 42.52 35.42 -19.91
N ARG A 95 41.43 36.09 -19.53
CA ARG A 95 41.24 37.54 -19.55
C ARG A 95 41.29 38.16 -18.16
N ASP A 96 41.76 37.41 -17.16
CA ASP A 96 41.85 37.80 -15.75
C ASP A 96 40.50 38.18 -15.09
N ASP A 97 39.36 37.78 -15.67
CA ASP A 97 38.04 37.89 -15.01
C ASP A 97 37.79 36.67 -14.11
N ILE A 98 38.40 36.72 -12.92
CA ILE A 98 38.36 35.63 -11.95
C ILE A 98 36.95 35.43 -11.37
N ILE A 99 36.21 36.51 -11.13
CA ILE A 99 34.87 36.44 -10.55
C ILE A 99 33.89 35.82 -11.54
N GLY A 100 33.87 36.31 -12.79
CA GLY A 100 33.02 35.75 -13.84
C GLY A 100 33.38 34.29 -14.12
N ALA A 101 34.67 33.94 -14.14
CA ALA A 101 35.10 32.55 -14.29
C ALA A 101 34.56 31.66 -13.15
N CYS A 102 34.65 32.12 -11.90
CA CYS A 102 34.10 31.40 -10.75
C CYS A 102 32.60 31.19 -10.85
N GLU A 103 31.85 32.22 -11.25
CA GLU A 103 30.39 32.15 -11.44
C GLU A 103 30.01 31.05 -12.43
N HIS A 104 30.65 31.04 -13.60
CA HIS A 104 30.38 30.05 -14.63
C HIS A 104 30.88 28.65 -14.26
N TYR A 105 32.00 28.50 -13.53
CA TYR A 105 32.40 27.19 -13.00
C TYR A 105 31.39 26.65 -11.98
N PHE A 106 30.85 27.49 -11.08
CA PHE A 106 29.80 27.07 -10.16
C PHE A 106 28.52 26.70 -10.88
N ARG A 107 28.14 27.45 -11.92
CA ARG A 107 26.96 27.12 -12.73
C ARG A 107 27.12 25.78 -13.44
N ALA A 108 28.28 25.55 -14.07
CA ALA A 108 28.61 24.25 -14.66
C ALA A 108 28.55 23.11 -13.62
N LEU A 109 29.11 23.34 -12.44
CA LEU A 109 29.09 22.36 -11.34
C LEU A 109 27.67 22.09 -10.84
N GLU A 110 26.85 23.13 -10.68
CA GLU A 110 25.46 23.03 -10.26
C GLU A 110 24.64 22.21 -11.26
N LEU A 111 24.78 22.47 -12.56
CA LEU A 111 24.12 21.71 -13.62
C LEU A 111 24.54 20.23 -13.58
N MET A 112 25.84 19.99 -13.40
CA MET A 112 26.36 18.63 -13.33
C MET A 112 25.88 17.86 -12.10
N GLU A 113 25.91 18.49 -10.93
CA GLU A 113 25.50 17.83 -9.69
C GLU A 113 23.99 17.63 -9.62
N THR A 114 23.20 18.62 -10.04
CA THR A 114 21.73 18.53 -10.00
C THR A 114 21.22 17.41 -10.91
N ASN A 115 21.84 17.19 -12.06
CA ASN A 115 21.31 16.31 -13.10
C ASN A 115 22.04 14.98 -13.24
N PHE A 116 23.27 14.88 -12.74
CA PHE A 116 24.10 13.69 -12.91
C PHE A 116 24.74 13.17 -11.62
N ALA A 117 24.72 13.90 -10.50
CA ALA A 117 25.20 13.32 -9.25
C ALA A 117 24.21 12.27 -8.74
N THR A 118 24.56 11.01 -8.96
CA THR A 118 23.90 9.85 -8.36
C THR A 118 24.38 9.67 -6.91
N GLN A 119 23.52 9.13 -6.04
CA GLN A 119 23.91 8.80 -4.65
C GLN A 119 25.09 7.83 -4.60
N ASN A 120 25.32 7.06 -5.68
CA ASN A 120 26.53 6.32 -5.92
C ASN A 120 27.33 6.99 -7.03
N LEU A 121 28.52 7.50 -6.72
CA LEU A 121 29.37 8.12 -7.73
C LEU A 121 29.80 7.14 -8.86
N SER A 122 29.63 5.82 -8.67
CA SER A 122 29.95 4.77 -9.66
C SER A 122 29.03 4.71 -10.88
N ASP A 123 27.84 5.32 -10.79
CA ASP A 123 26.83 5.26 -11.86
C ASP A 123 27.04 6.36 -12.92
N LEU A 124 28.03 7.24 -12.69
CA LEU A 124 28.36 8.33 -13.59
C LEU A 124 29.22 7.82 -14.76
N ASP A 125 28.80 8.17 -15.97
CA ASP A 125 29.53 7.90 -17.21
C ASP A 125 30.97 8.44 -17.16
N TYR A 126 31.92 7.75 -17.79
CA TYR A 126 33.35 8.07 -17.77
C TYR A 126 33.60 9.54 -18.13
N ASP A 127 32.99 10.03 -19.22
CA ASP A 127 33.19 11.40 -19.70
C ASP A 127 32.67 12.45 -18.70
N LYS A 128 31.53 12.17 -18.06
CA LYS A 128 30.93 13.07 -17.07
C LYS A 128 31.72 13.09 -15.77
N THR A 129 32.22 11.93 -15.35
CA THR A 129 33.10 11.78 -14.17
C THR A 129 34.42 12.53 -14.38
N ARG A 130 35.01 12.37 -15.57
CA ARG A 130 36.19 13.13 -15.98
C ARG A 130 35.92 14.64 -16.05
N PHE A 131 34.75 15.04 -16.54
CA PHE A 131 34.37 16.45 -16.61
C PHE A 131 34.18 17.07 -15.21
N MET A 132 33.59 16.35 -14.26
CA MET A 132 33.51 16.76 -12.86
C MET A 132 34.89 16.99 -12.25
N ALA A 133 35.83 16.06 -12.46
CA ALA A 133 37.21 16.23 -12.03
C ALA A 133 37.86 17.49 -12.61
N LEU A 134 37.60 17.82 -13.88
CA LEU A 134 38.11 19.02 -14.53
C LEU A 134 37.57 20.32 -13.89
N ILE A 135 36.27 20.38 -13.61
CA ILE A 135 35.66 21.56 -12.96
C ILE A 135 36.29 21.78 -11.57
N TYR A 136 36.34 20.73 -10.75
CA TYR A 136 36.94 20.80 -9.41
C TYR A 136 38.43 21.19 -9.45
N THR A 137 39.18 20.64 -10.42
CA THR A 137 40.58 21.02 -10.64
C THR A 137 40.73 22.51 -10.95
N ARG A 138 39.84 23.06 -11.78
CA ARG A 138 39.87 24.47 -12.19
C ARG A 138 39.52 25.40 -11.05
N LEU A 139 38.44 25.11 -10.31
CA LEU A 139 38.09 25.84 -9.09
C LEU A 139 39.24 25.79 -8.07
N GLY A 140 39.85 24.63 -7.85
CA GLY A 140 40.99 24.50 -6.95
C GLY A 140 42.18 25.38 -7.36
N ARG A 141 42.52 25.43 -8.65
CA ARG A 141 43.59 26.31 -9.17
C ARG A 141 43.25 27.79 -9.04
N LEU A 142 42.01 28.17 -9.32
CA LEU A 142 41.54 29.54 -9.19
C LEU A 142 41.64 30.00 -7.73
N PHE A 143 41.12 29.21 -6.78
CA PHE A 143 41.24 29.52 -5.36
C PHE A 143 42.70 29.57 -4.89
N LEU A 144 43.56 28.67 -5.37
CA LEU A 144 44.98 28.68 -5.01
C LEU A 144 45.70 29.94 -5.49
N ASN A 145 45.42 30.39 -6.73
CA ASN A 145 46.01 31.62 -7.29
C ASN A 145 45.63 32.86 -6.47
N GLU A 146 44.41 32.85 -5.90
CA GLU A 146 43.89 33.88 -4.99
C GLU A 146 44.24 33.65 -3.51
N ASN A 147 45.12 32.69 -3.23
CA ASN A 147 45.63 32.33 -1.90
C ASN A 147 44.58 31.75 -0.93
N TYR A 148 43.44 31.26 -1.43
CA TYR A 148 42.44 30.51 -0.67
C TYR A 148 42.81 29.03 -0.58
N CYS A 149 43.87 28.72 0.17
CA CYS A 149 44.42 27.37 0.27
C CYS A 149 43.41 26.34 0.80
N ASP A 150 42.57 26.70 1.77
CA ASP A 150 41.58 25.77 2.34
C ASP A 150 40.53 25.36 1.30
N LEU A 151 39.99 26.34 0.54
CA LEU A 151 39.05 26.07 -0.55
C LEU A 151 39.72 25.28 -1.68
N ALA A 152 40.97 25.59 -2.01
CA ALA A 152 41.73 24.84 -3.01
C ALA A 152 41.88 23.36 -2.62
N ILE A 153 42.22 23.06 -1.35
CA ILE A 153 42.32 21.68 -0.84
C ILE A 153 40.99 20.95 -0.96
N ILE A 154 39.88 21.57 -0.58
CA ILE A 154 38.55 20.95 -0.67
C ILE A 154 38.25 20.56 -2.12
N ASN A 155 38.46 21.49 -3.06
CA ASN A 155 38.21 21.25 -4.48
C ASN A 155 39.17 20.20 -5.07
N TYR A 156 40.47 20.23 -4.75
CA TYR A 156 41.41 19.22 -5.24
C TYR A 156 41.14 17.84 -4.67
N LYS A 157 40.72 17.71 -3.41
CA LYS A 157 40.29 16.42 -2.85
C LYS A 157 39.06 15.89 -3.58
N LYS A 158 38.07 16.74 -3.85
CA LYS A 158 36.90 16.36 -4.67
C LYS A 158 37.30 15.94 -6.08
N GLY A 159 38.20 16.68 -6.74
CA GLY A 159 38.73 16.31 -8.04
C GLY A 159 39.47 14.96 -8.01
N LEU A 160 40.26 14.70 -6.96
CA LEU A 160 40.94 13.43 -6.74
C LEU A 160 39.96 12.28 -6.59
N GLU A 161 38.88 12.44 -5.81
CA GLU A 161 37.81 11.43 -5.67
C GLU A 161 37.30 10.99 -7.06
N TYR A 162 36.93 11.93 -7.93
CA TYR A 162 36.43 11.64 -9.29
C TYR A 162 37.47 10.96 -10.20
N VAL A 163 38.72 11.43 -10.14
CA VAL A 163 39.81 10.87 -10.96
C VAL A 163 40.14 9.43 -10.56
N GLU A 164 40.07 9.12 -9.27
CA GLU A 164 40.29 7.75 -8.78
C GLU A 164 39.22 6.78 -9.28
N MET A 165 37.97 7.24 -9.48
CA MET A 165 36.90 6.37 -9.99
C MET A 165 37.10 5.93 -11.42
N ILE A 166 37.69 6.79 -12.25
CA ILE A 166 37.99 6.50 -13.67
C ILE A 166 39.39 5.92 -13.88
N GLU A 167 40.12 5.66 -12.79
CA GLU A 167 41.49 5.13 -12.81
C GLU A 167 42.46 5.93 -13.69
N ASP A 168 42.24 7.26 -13.84
CA ASP A 168 43.12 8.13 -14.62
C ASP A 168 44.38 8.47 -13.82
N VAL A 169 45.42 7.64 -14.02
CA VAL A 169 46.72 7.74 -13.35
C VAL A 169 47.36 9.12 -13.55
N SER A 170 47.26 9.71 -14.75
CA SER A 170 47.91 10.97 -15.07
C SER A 170 47.24 12.15 -14.35
N SER A 171 45.90 12.19 -14.38
CA SER A 171 45.14 13.19 -13.63
C SER A 171 45.33 13.02 -12.13
N LYS A 172 45.45 11.78 -11.64
CA LYS A 172 45.65 11.48 -10.20
C LYS A 172 46.97 12.06 -9.73
N ALA A 173 48.03 11.81 -10.50
CA ALA A 173 49.36 12.34 -10.25
C ALA A 173 49.35 13.87 -10.14
N ASN A 174 48.62 14.55 -11.03
CA ASN A 174 48.47 16.00 -11.01
C ASN A 174 47.69 16.49 -9.78
N MET A 175 46.59 15.82 -9.39
CA MET A 175 45.81 16.20 -8.21
C MET A 175 46.64 16.10 -6.94
N LEU A 176 47.40 15.01 -6.78
CA LEU A 176 48.31 14.81 -5.67
C LEU A 176 49.40 15.90 -5.64
N LYS A 177 49.97 16.26 -6.80
CA LYS A 177 50.92 17.38 -6.91
C LYS A 177 50.30 18.69 -6.43
N PHE A 178 49.08 19.01 -6.87
CA PHE A 178 48.41 20.26 -6.48
C PHE A 178 48.12 20.29 -4.99
N LEU A 179 47.66 19.18 -4.39
CA LEU A 179 47.52 19.07 -2.93
C LEU A 179 48.85 19.30 -2.22
N GLY A 180 49.93 18.65 -2.68
CA GLY A 180 51.27 18.86 -2.12
C GLY A 180 51.70 20.32 -2.13
N ASN A 181 51.53 21.01 -3.27
CA ASN A 181 51.81 22.45 -3.41
C ASN A 181 50.99 23.29 -2.44
N THR A 182 49.69 23.02 -2.30
CA THR A 182 48.82 23.79 -1.41
C THR A 182 49.17 23.57 0.06
N TYR A 183 49.48 22.34 0.48
CA TYR A 183 49.94 22.08 1.85
C TYR A 183 51.30 22.71 2.15
N GLN A 184 52.21 22.75 1.16
CA GLN A 184 53.48 23.45 1.32
C GLN A 184 53.28 24.96 1.53
N LEU A 185 52.38 25.59 0.76
CA LEU A 185 52.02 27.00 0.94
C LEU A 185 51.43 27.30 2.33
N LEU A 186 50.71 26.35 2.91
CA LEU A 186 50.22 26.42 4.30
C LEU A 186 51.29 26.12 5.37
N GLY A 187 52.54 25.82 4.98
CA GLY A 187 53.61 25.41 5.89
C GLY A 187 53.42 24.01 6.49
N LYS A 188 52.48 23.20 5.98
CA LYS A 188 52.21 21.83 6.45
C LYS A 188 53.13 20.84 5.74
N THR A 189 54.41 20.87 6.11
CA THR A 189 55.49 20.15 5.44
C THR A 189 55.27 18.63 5.34
N ASP A 190 54.81 17.97 6.42
CA ASP A 190 54.61 16.51 6.40
C ASP A 190 53.48 16.10 5.44
N SER A 191 52.39 16.88 5.41
CA SER A 191 51.31 16.66 4.44
C SER A 191 51.78 16.91 3.01
N ALA A 192 52.58 17.96 2.78
CA ALA A 192 53.13 18.24 1.46
C ALA A 192 53.99 17.08 0.96
N LEU A 193 54.93 16.60 1.79
CA LEU A 193 55.78 15.44 1.47
C LEU A 193 54.97 14.19 1.19
N TYR A 194 53.95 13.88 2.01
CA TYR A 194 53.05 12.76 1.77
C TYR A 194 52.45 12.78 0.35
N TYR A 195 51.81 13.90 -0.02
CA TYR A 195 51.17 14.01 -1.33
C TYR A 195 52.17 14.05 -2.49
N TYR A 196 53.35 14.62 -2.29
CA TYR A 196 54.44 14.57 -3.27
C TYR A 196 54.96 13.16 -3.49
N THR A 197 55.19 12.39 -2.43
CA THR A 197 55.61 11.00 -2.53
C THR A 197 54.56 10.16 -3.23
N GLU A 198 53.28 10.30 -2.85
CA GLU A 198 52.18 9.63 -3.53
C GLU A 198 52.12 9.98 -5.03
N SER A 199 52.32 11.25 -5.39
CA SER A 199 52.38 11.67 -6.80
C SER A 199 53.57 11.05 -7.53
N LEU A 200 54.77 11.04 -6.94
CA LEU A 200 55.99 10.49 -7.55
C LEU A 200 55.96 8.98 -7.76
N ASN A 201 55.15 8.27 -6.95
CA ASN A 201 54.90 6.83 -7.07
C ASN A 201 53.95 6.47 -8.22
N THR A 202 53.30 7.45 -8.85
CA THR A 202 52.49 7.25 -10.06
C THR A 202 53.34 7.38 -11.35
N ASN A 203 52.77 7.04 -12.51
CA ASN A 203 53.39 7.27 -13.81
C ASN A 203 53.33 8.76 -14.22
N LEU A 204 54.01 9.59 -13.44
CA LEU A 204 54.01 11.04 -13.54
C LEU A 204 54.87 11.52 -14.72
N ASN A 205 54.38 12.52 -15.46
CA ASN A 205 55.14 13.19 -16.51
C ASN A 205 56.47 13.77 -15.96
N PRO A 206 57.61 13.63 -16.67
CA PRO A 206 58.91 14.17 -16.26
C PRO A 206 58.91 15.64 -15.81
N ILE A 207 58.14 16.50 -16.49
CA ILE A 207 58.01 17.92 -16.15
C ILE A 207 57.43 18.11 -14.75
N ASN A 208 56.37 17.34 -14.44
CA ASN A 208 55.75 17.42 -13.12
C ASN A 208 56.64 16.80 -12.03
N ARG A 209 57.41 15.76 -12.36
CA ARG A 209 58.40 15.17 -11.45
C ARG A 209 59.45 16.21 -11.06
N ILE A 210 59.99 16.90 -12.04
CA ILE A 210 60.93 18.01 -11.87
C ILE A 210 60.32 19.07 -10.93
N ASP A 211 59.08 19.51 -11.16
CA ASP A 211 58.39 20.48 -10.28
C ASP A 211 58.21 20.01 -8.83
N ILE A 212 57.86 18.74 -8.62
CA ILE A 212 57.72 18.18 -7.26
C ILE A 212 59.07 18.11 -6.56
N GLU A 213 60.08 17.59 -7.25
CA GLU A 213 61.42 17.44 -6.70
C GLU A 213 62.03 18.79 -6.32
N LYS A 214 61.73 19.86 -7.07
CA LYS A 214 62.07 21.24 -6.69
C LYS A 214 61.52 21.63 -5.32
N ASN A 215 60.24 21.36 -5.12
CA ASN A 215 59.53 21.72 -3.88
C ASN A 215 60.03 20.86 -2.71
N ILE A 216 60.30 19.58 -2.94
CA ILE A 216 60.97 18.70 -1.97
C ILE A 216 62.35 19.25 -1.61
N ALA A 217 63.15 19.71 -2.58
CA ALA A 217 64.47 20.27 -2.30
C ALA A 217 64.38 21.47 -1.36
N GLN A 218 63.41 22.36 -1.57
CA GLN A 218 63.19 23.49 -0.66
C GLN A 218 62.83 23.02 0.75
N ILE A 219 61.97 22.01 0.88
CA ILE A 219 61.63 21.38 2.17
C ILE A 219 62.87 20.78 2.86
N LEU A 220 63.69 20.04 2.12
CA LEU A 220 64.92 19.43 2.63
C LEU A 220 65.90 20.48 3.12
N PHE A 221 66.05 21.57 2.38
CA PHE A 221 66.90 22.69 2.76
C PHE A 221 66.47 23.28 4.12
N TYR A 222 65.16 23.51 4.30
CA TYR A 222 64.61 24.02 5.56
C TYR A 222 64.70 23.02 6.72
N LYS A 223 64.76 21.72 6.44
CA LYS A 223 65.05 20.68 7.44
C LYS A 223 66.53 20.58 7.81
N GLY A 224 67.41 21.31 7.13
CA GLY A 224 68.86 21.29 7.34
C GLY A 224 69.63 20.30 6.47
N GLU A 225 68.94 19.55 5.60
CA GLU A 225 69.53 18.59 4.65
C GLU A 225 70.02 19.30 3.38
N LYS A 226 70.91 20.28 3.55
CA LYS A 226 71.32 21.21 2.49
C LYS A 226 71.99 20.52 1.30
N ASP A 227 72.87 19.55 1.53
CA ASP A 227 73.58 18.84 0.46
C ASP A 227 72.60 18.09 -0.45
N SER A 228 71.62 17.41 0.14
CA SER A 228 70.55 16.72 -0.59
C SER A 228 69.70 17.70 -1.42
N ALA A 229 69.35 18.85 -0.83
CA ALA A 229 68.59 19.89 -1.51
C ALA A 229 69.35 20.44 -2.74
N TYR A 230 70.63 20.80 -2.58
CA TYR A 230 71.45 21.28 -3.68
C TYR A 230 71.67 20.23 -4.77
N ALA A 231 71.89 18.96 -4.39
CA ALA A 231 72.04 17.87 -5.35
C ALA A 231 70.78 17.70 -6.22
N LEU A 232 69.60 17.74 -5.59
CA LEU A 232 68.32 17.59 -6.28
C LEU A 232 68.04 18.74 -7.26
N ILE A 233 68.27 19.99 -6.83
CA ILE A 233 68.13 21.17 -7.70
C ILE A 233 69.11 21.14 -8.88
N ARG A 234 70.39 20.80 -8.63
CA ARG A 234 71.42 20.75 -9.68
C ARG A 234 71.17 19.64 -10.70
N LYS A 235 70.66 18.49 -10.25
CA LYS A 235 70.22 17.41 -11.14
C LYS A 235 69.13 17.92 -12.09
N ASN A 236 68.08 18.53 -11.53
CA ASN A 236 66.88 18.85 -12.30
C ASN A 236 67.04 20.04 -13.23
N ILE A 237 67.85 21.05 -12.85
CA ILE A 237 67.99 22.28 -13.66
C ILE A 237 68.64 22.03 -15.03
N VAL A 238 69.41 20.94 -15.17
CA VAL A 238 70.04 20.52 -16.43
C VAL A 238 69.00 19.97 -17.41
N ASP A 239 68.02 19.24 -16.91
CA ASP A 239 66.98 18.56 -17.70
C ASP A 239 65.84 19.50 -18.14
N ILE A 240 65.82 20.74 -17.63
CA ILE A 240 64.83 21.74 -18.01
C ILE A 240 65.24 22.41 -19.33
N TYR A 241 64.42 22.24 -20.36
CA TYR A 241 64.60 22.94 -21.65
C TYR A 241 63.86 24.29 -21.68
N ASP A 242 62.71 24.40 -21.01
CA ASP A 242 61.94 25.64 -20.96
C ASP A 242 62.56 26.65 -19.99
N ILE A 243 62.98 27.80 -20.53
CA ILE A 243 63.55 28.89 -19.74
C ILE A 243 62.58 29.42 -18.68
N ASN A 244 61.27 29.36 -18.93
CA ASN A 244 60.27 29.85 -17.98
C ASN A 244 60.26 29.03 -16.69
N MET A 245 60.43 27.71 -16.80
CA MET A 245 60.55 26.82 -15.64
C MET A 245 61.83 27.12 -14.85
N LYS A 246 62.95 27.43 -15.54
CA LYS A 246 64.24 27.73 -14.89
C LYS A 246 64.19 28.94 -13.97
N TYR A 247 63.33 29.93 -14.24
CA TYR A 247 63.26 31.11 -13.38
C TYR A 247 62.89 30.77 -11.93
N SER A 248 61.91 29.89 -11.72
CA SER A 248 61.54 29.45 -10.36
C SER A 248 62.68 28.70 -9.64
N TYR A 249 63.50 27.97 -10.40
CA TYR A 249 64.69 27.29 -9.88
C TYR A 249 65.81 28.27 -9.51
N TYR A 250 66.01 29.31 -10.32
CA TYR A 250 66.94 30.38 -9.97
C TYR A 250 66.50 31.10 -8.69
N GLY A 251 65.19 31.31 -8.49
CA GLY A 251 64.67 31.87 -7.24
C GLY A 251 65.06 31.03 -6.02
N ILE A 252 64.89 29.70 -6.09
CA ILE A 252 65.26 28.78 -5.01
C ILE A 252 66.78 28.73 -4.79
N LEU A 253 67.58 28.76 -5.85
CA LEU A 253 69.03 28.85 -5.70
C LEU A 253 69.44 30.17 -5.04
N GLY A 254 68.81 31.28 -5.43
CA GLY A 254 68.99 32.59 -4.79
C GLY A 254 68.71 32.54 -3.30
N GLU A 255 67.60 31.91 -2.92
CA GLU A 255 67.18 31.69 -1.53
C GLU A 255 68.19 30.85 -0.75
N PHE A 256 68.65 29.73 -1.31
CA PHE A 256 69.62 28.87 -0.63
C PHE A 256 70.94 29.63 -0.36
N TYR A 257 71.46 30.34 -1.36
CA TYR A 257 72.69 31.13 -1.20
C TYR A 257 72.50 32.35 -0.28
N LEU A 258 71.31 32.97 -0.27
CA LEU A 258 70.97 34.03 0.67
C LEU A 258 71.01 33.51 2.12
N MET A 259 70.43 32.34 2.38
CA MET A 259 70.43 31.71 3.70
C MET A 259 71.84 31.27 4.13
N ASP A 260 72.70 30.91 3.19
CA ASP A 260 74.13 30.65 3.43
C ASP A 260 74.99 31.93 3.50
N LYS A 261 74.37 33.11 3.40
CA LYS A 261 75.02 34.44 3.43
C LYS A 261 76.05 34.66 2.32
N VAL A 262 75.92 33.95 1.20
CA VAL A 262 76.73 34.13 -0.01
C VAL A 262 76.02 35.13 -0.93
N TYR A 263 76.06 36.41 -0.54
CA TYR A 263 75.22 37.45 -1.11
C TYR A 263 75.43 37.68 -2.61
N ASP A 264 76.67 37.70 -3.11
CA ASP A 264 76.95 37.92 -4.54
C ASP A 264 76.31 36.85 -5.44
N THR A 265 76.37 35.59 -5.00
CA THR A 265 75.77 34.47 -5.74
C THR A 265 74.25 34.47 -5.62
N ALA A 266 73.72 34.85 -4.45
CA ALA A 266 72.28 35.03 -4.26
C ALA A 266 71.73 36.10 -5.22
N ILE A 267 72.37 37.27 -5.29
CA ILE A 267 72.01 38.35 -6.22
C ILE A 267 71.99 37.85 -7.66
N TYR A 268 73.05 37.16 -8.11
CA TYR A 268 73.12 36.61 -9.46
C TYR A 268 71.92 35.73 -9.82
N TYR A 269 71.51 34.83 -8.91
CA TYR A 269 70.39 33.94 -9.16
C TYR A 269 69.04 34.66 -9.07
N TYR A 270 68.87 35.60 -8.15
CA TYR A 270 67.65 36.41 -8.10
C TYR A 270 67.50 37.34 -9.31
N GLU A 271 68.58 37.90 -9.86
CA GLU A 271 68.54 38.68 -11.12
C GLU A 271 68.16 37.83 -12.33
N LYS A 272 68.53 36.54 -12.33
CA LYS A 272 68.01 35.59 -13.31
C LYS A 272 66.53 35.33 -13.08
N SER A 273 66.13 35.05 -11.84
CA SER A 273 64.75 34.75 -11.45
C SER A 273 63.79 35.92 -11.73
N SER A 274 64.22 37.17 -11.55
CA SER A 274 63.40 38.38 -11.77
C SER A 274 63.00 38.60 -13.23
N LYS A 275 63.57 37.84 -14.17
CA LYS A 275 63.17 37.84 -15.59
C LYS A 275 61.94 36.96 -15.84
N SER A 276 61.42 36.28 -14.81
CA SER A 276 60.23 35.46 -14.93
C SER A 276 59.03 36.26 -15.45
N PRO A 277 58.24 35.70 -16.39
CA PRO A 277 56.95 36.28 -16.74
C PRO A 277 55.89 36.04 -15.65
N VAL A 278 56.15 35.13 -14.69
CA VAL A 278 55.22 34.80 -13.60
C VAL A 278 55.26 35.90 -12.54
N TYR A 279 54.11 36.51 -12.26
CA TYR A 279 53.94 37.61 -11.30
C TYR A 279 54.63 37.34 -9.96
N TYR A 280 54.28 36.24 -9.29
CA TYR A 280 54.78 35.94 -7.94
C TYR A 280 56.29 35.68 -7.91
N THR A 281 56.82 34.92 -8.87
CA THR A 281 58.26 34.67 -9.00
C THR A 281 59.03 35.98 -9.22
N LYS A 282 58.50 36.85 -10.08
CA LYS A 282 59.09 38.15 -10.39
C LYS A 282 59.07 39.09 -9.19
N LEU A 283 57.92 39.23 -8.53
CA LEU A 283 57.74 40.05 -7.34
C LEU A 283 58.66 39.61 -6.21
N SER A 284 58.65 38.31 -5.87
CA SER A 284 59.53 37.74 -4.84
C SER A 284 61.00 38.02 -5.15
N SER A 285 61.44 37.81 -6.40
CA SER A 285 62.83 38.08 -6.78
C SER A 285 63.22 39.55 -6.59
N TYR A 286 62.35 40.50 -6.90
CA TYR A 286 62.64 41.92 -6.69
C TYR A 286 62.63 42.34 -5.22
N VAL A 287 61.75 41.75 -4.41
CA VAL A 287 61.76 41.94 -2.95
C VAL A 287 63.09 41.48 -2.36
N GLU A 288 63.53 40.27 -2.73
CA GLU A 288 64.80 39.71 -2.25
C GLU A 288 66.01 40.49 -2.76
N LEU A 289 66.00 40.96 -4.02
CA LEU A 289 67.06 41.83 -4.56
C LEU A 289 67.15 43.15 -3.80
N SER A 290 66.02 43.77 -3.47
CA SER A 290 66.02 45.00 -2.67
C SER A 290 66.67 44.78 -1.29
N ALA A 291 66.31 43.69 -0.61
CA ALA A 291 66.88 43.31 0.68
C ALA A 291 68.38 43.03 0.59
N LEU A 292 68.82 42.29 -0.44
CA LEU A 292 70.22 41.97 -0.68
C LEU A 292 71.07 43.22 -0.95
N TYR A 293 70.58 44.15 -1.77
CA TYR A 293 71.30 45.38 -2.06
C TYR A 293 71.34 46.34 -0.86
N ASP A 294 70.41 46.23 0.09
CA ASP A 294 70.52 46.90 1.40
C ASP A 294 71.69 46.34 2.22
N ILE A 295 71.84 45.02 2.26
CA ILE A 295 72.92 44.34 3.00
C ILE A 295 74.30 44.68 2.42
N VAL A 296 74.41 44.72 1.08
CA VAL A 296 75.66 45.00 0.38
C VAL A 296 75.99 46.50 0.32
N GLY A 297 75.03 47.37 0.64
CA GLY A 297 75.21 48.83 0.69
C GLY A 297 75.05 49.56 -0.65
N ASP A 298 74.45 48.92 -1.66
CA ASP A 298 74.12 49.54 -2.95
C ASP A 298 72.71 50.16 -2.89
N TYR A 299 72.64 51.37 -2.33
CA TYR A 299 71.37 52.05 -2.09
C TYR A 299 70.64 52.48 -3.37
N ASP A 300 71.37 52.70 -4.48
CA ASP A 300 70.78 53.07 -5.76
C ASP A 300 69.98 51.89 -6.33
N LYS A 301 70.56 50.68 -6.34
CA LYS A 301 69.83 49.48 -6.77
C LYS A 301 68.71 49.11 -5.82
N LYS A 302 68.91 49.25 -4.50
CA LYS A 302 67.84 49.08 -3.51
C LYS A 302 66.64 49.98 -3.85
N SER A 303 66.88 51.27 -4.10
CA SER A 303 65.85 52.24 -4.46
C SER A 303 65.12 51.85 -5.75
N TYR A 304 65.88 51.43 -6.78
CA TYR A 304 65.32 50.92 -8.03
C TYR A 304 64.37 49.74 -7.81
N TYR A 305 64.80 48.70 -7.08
CA TYR A 305 63.95 47.53 -6.83
C TYR A 305 62.74 47.85 -5.96
N ASN A 306 62.88 48.70 -4.95
CA ASN A 306 61.75 49.18 -4.16
C ASN A 306 60.71 49.91 -5.01
N HIS A 307 61.15 50.76 -5.94
CA HIS A 307 60.25 51.45 -6.86
C HIS A 307 59.51 50.47 -7.79
N VAL A 308 60.21 49.46 -8.29
CA VAL A 308 59.60 48.40 -9.12
C VAL A 308 58.57 47.60 -8.30
N VAL A 309 58.91 47.18 -7.07
CA VAL A 309 58.00 46.47 -6.17
C VAL A 309 56.75 47.31 -5.86
N SER A 310 56.91 48.60 -5.52
CA SER A 310 55.76 49.47 -5.23
C SER A 310 54.83 49.61 -6.43
N LYS A 311 55.39 49.68 -7.64
CA LYS A 311 54.60 49.75 -8.88
C LYS A 311 53.82 48.45 -9.13
N ILE A 312 54.45 47.30 -8.89
CA ILE A 312 53.81 45.97 -9.02
C ILE A 312 52.70 45.79 -7.98
N LEU A 313 52.89 46.26 -6.75
CA LEU A 313 51.90 46.14 -5.67
C LEU A 313 50.72 47.11 -5.83
N GLN A 314 50.96 48.36 -6.28
CA GLN A 314 49.90 49.33 -6.54
C GLN A 314 48.90 48.88 -7.61
N GLN A 315 49.34 48.05 -8.57
CA GLN A 315 48.44 47.43 -9.54
C GLN A 315 47.44 46.46 -8.88
N ARG A 316 47.74 45.95 -7.68
CA ARG A 316 46.99 44.88 -7.00
C ARG A 316 46.03 45.35 -5.90
N THR A 317 46.21 46.55 -5.33
CA THR A 317 45.36 47.06 -4.23
C THR A 317 43.86 47.21 -4.57
N ASN A 318 43.48 47.08 -5.85
CA ASN A 318 42.08 47.04 -6.26
C ASN A 318 41.40 45.66 -6.05
N GLU A 319 42.15 44.58 -5.74
CA GLU A 319 41.67 43.19 -5.69
C GLU A 319 41.19 42.70 -4.29
N GLU A 320 41.42 43.43 -3.19
CA GLU A 320 40.97 42.99 -1.85
C GLU A 320 39.44 42.91 -1.74
N LEU A 321 38.71 43.73 -2.51
CA LEU A 321 37.26 43.68 -2.62
C LEU A 321 36.78 42.35 -3.26
N ASP A 322 37.51 41.86 -4.27
CA ASP A 322 37.17 40.67 -5.05
C ASP A 322 37.37 39.38 -4.25
N LYS A 323 38.33 39.38 -3.31
CA LYS A 323 38.58 38.25 -2.41
C LYS A 323 37.34 37.88 -1.60
N SER A 324 36.71 38.85 -0.92
CA SER A 324 35.51 38.58 -0.10
C SER A 324 34.37 37.98 -0.93
N LYS A 325 34.25 38.40 -2.19
CA LYS A 325 33.23 37.96 -3.13
C LYS A 325 33.41 36.49 -3.53
N LEU A 326 34.64 36.05 -3.79
CA LEU A 326 34.91 34.64 -4.13
C LEU A 326 34.53 33.69 -2.99
N GLN A 327 34.83 34.07 -1.75
CA GLN A 327 34.47 33.26 -0.58
C GLN A 327 32.95 33.23 -0.36
N SER A 328 32.25 34.36 -0.54
CA SER A 328 30.79 34.40 -0.43
C SER A 328 30.11 33.58 -1.53
N MET A 329 30.61 33.64 -2.78
CA MET A 329 30.09 32.84 -3.88
C MET A 329 30.21 31.33 -3.61
N TYR A 330 31.35 30.88 -3.07
CA TYR A 330 31.52 29.47 -2.70
C TYR A 330 30.54 29.06 -1.60
N HIS A 331 30.35 29.91 -0.58
CA HIS A 331 29.38 29.65 0.50
C HIS A 331 27.95 29.56 -0.04
N GLU A 332 27.54 30.51 -0.89
CA GLU A 332 26.21 30.53 -1.51
C GLU A 332 25.96 29.29 -2.37
N TYR A 333 26.95 28.86 -3.15
CA TYR A 333 26.89 27.62 -3.92
C TYR A 333 26.67 26.40 -3.00
N GLN A 334 27.39 26.31 -1.87
CA GLN A 334 27.22 25.23 -0.89
C GLN A 334 25.82 25.25 -0.25
N GLU A 335 25.30 26.43 0.10
CA GLU A 335 23.95 26.56 0.65
C GLU A 335 22.88 26.16 -0.37
N ARG A 336 23.04 26.55 -1.64
CA ARG A 336 22.14 26.13 -2.73
C ARG A 336 22.16 24.62 -2.90
N LYS A 337 23.35 24.00 -2.94
CA LYS A 337 23.52 22.55 -3.01
C LYS A 337 22.80 21.84 -1.86
N TYR A 338 23.11 22.22 -0.62
CA TYR A 338 22.49 21.63 0.57
C TYR A 338 20.96 21.78 0.58
N SER A 339 20.46 22.96 0.20
CA SER A 339 19.03 23.24 0.13
C SER A 339 18.32 22.35 -0.91
N LYS A 340 18.96 22.12 -2.07
CA LYS A 340 18.45 21.20 -3.09
C LYS A 340 18.45 19.76 -2.60
N GLU A 341 19.53 19.27 -2.02
CA GLU A 341 19.61 17.90 -1.46
C GLU A 341 18.48 17.64 -0.46
N LYS A 342 18.24 18.59 0.45
CA LYS A 342 17.13 18.53 1.42
C LYS A 342 15.76 18.52 0.74
N LEU A 343 15.59 19.28 -0.35
CA LEU A 343 14.35 19.28 -1.14
C LEU A 343 14.14 17.94 -1.85
N TYR A 344 15.19 17.35 -2.43
CA TYR A 344 15.15 16.03 -3.05
C TYR A 344 14.78 14.94 -2.05
N GLU A 345 15.37 14.93 -0.84
CA GLU A 345 15.01 13.98 0.21
C GLU A 345 13.54 14.13 0.64
N LYS A 346 13.08 15.38 0.83
CA LYS A 346 11.68 15.67 1.16
C LYS A 346 10.72 15.17 0.07
N ASN A 347 11.04 15.40 -1.20
CA ASN A 347 10.24 14.96 -2.34
C ASN A 347 10.26 13.44 -2.50
N ARG A 348 11.40 12.79 -2.28
CA ARG A 348 11.53 11.32 -2.26
C ARG A 348 10.65 10.71 -1.16
N ASN A 349 10.68 11.27 0.05
CA ASN A 349 9.85 10.81 1.15
C ASN A 349 8.36 10.98 0.86
N ARG A 350 7.96 12.12 0.27
CA ARG A 350 6.58 12.33 -0.20
C ARG A 350 6.17 11.31 -1.27
N ARG A 351 7.01 11.07 -2.27
CA ARG A 351 6.74 10.07 -3.33
C ARG A 351 6.57 8.67 -2.75
N ASN A 352 7.45 8.27 -1.84
CA ASN A 352 7.37 6.97 -1.17
C ASN A 352 6.09 6.84 -0.34
N LEU A 353 5.69 7.89 0.39
CA LEU A 353 4.42 7.91 1.12
C LEU A 353 3.22 7.75 0.17
N THR A 354 3.20 8.49 -0.94
CA THR A 354 2.14 8.38 -1.96
C THR A 354 2.06 6.96 -2.53
N LEU A 355 3.19 6.32 -2.84
CA LEU A 355 3.24 4.93 -3.31
C LEU A 355 2.70 3.95 -2.26
N CYS A 356 3.06 4.11 -0.98
CA CYS A 356 2.51 3.30 0.10
C CYS A 356 0.99 3.42 0.21
N ILE A 357 0.44 4.63 0.06
CA ILE A 357 -1.02 4.86 0.06
C ILE A 357 -1.69 4.15 -1.12
N ILE A 358 -1.13 4.26 -2.33
CA ILE A 358 -1.67 3.59 -3.54
C ILE A 358 -1.66 2.07 -3.37
N ILE A 359 -0.55 1.50 -2.89
CA ILE A 359 -0.44 0.05 -2.64
C ILE A 359 -1.46 -0.40 -1.59
N SER A 360 -1.67 0.40 -0.53
CA SER A 360 -2.65 0.10 0.52
C SER A 360 -4.09 0.10 -0.04
N LEU A 361 -4.43 1.08 -0.88
CA LEU A 361 -5.75 1.17 -1.52
C LEU A 361 -6.00 -0.02 -2.48
N LEU A 362 -4.98 -0.43 -3.24
CA LEU A 362 -5.03 -1.63 -4.09
C LEU A 362 -5.24 -2.91 -3.24
N GLY A 363 -4.59 -3.00 -2.08
CA GLY A 363 -4.81 -4.12 -1.15
C GLY A 363 -6.25 -4.20 -0.65
N VAL A 364 -6.86 -3.05 -0.31
CA VAL A 364 -8.26 -2.98 0.13
C VAL A 364 -9.22 -3.34 -0.99
N SER A 365 -8.97 -2.89 -2.24
CA SER A 365 -9.85 -3.23 -3.37
C SER A 365 -9.85 -4.73 -3.68
N VAL A 366 -8.68 -5.38 -3.62
CA VAL A 366 -8.55 -6.84 -3.76
C VAL A 366 -9.32 -7.57 -2.65
N LEU A 367 -9.24 -7.10 -1.41
CA LEU A 367 -10.03 -7.64 -0.28
C LEU A 367 -11.54 -7.51 -0.51
N ILE A 368 -12.01 -6.37 -1.01
CA ILE A 368 -13.42 -6.15 -1.33
C ILE A 368 -13.88 -7.11 -2.43
N VAL A 369 -13.10 -7.25 -3.51
CA VAL A 369 -13.41 -8.19 -4.60
C VAL A 369 -13.43 -9.63 -4.09
N PHE A 370 -12.49 -10.00 -3.22
CA PHE A 370 -12.47 -11.32 -2.59
C PHE A 370 -13.71 -11.57 -1.72
N ILE A 371 -14.15 -10.58 -0.94
CA ILE A 371 -15.38 -10.66 -0.15
C ILE A 371 -16.61 -10.81 -1.06
N ILE A 372 -16.71 -10.02 -2.12
CA ILE A 372 -17.80 -10.10 -3.12
C ILE A 372 -17.82 -11.48 -3.79
N TYR A 373 -16.65 -12.00 -4.18
CA TYR A 373 -16.51 -13.33 -4.77
C TYR A 373 -16.94 -14.45 -3.81
N ARG A 374 -16.55 -14.36 -2.54
CA ARG A 374 -16.99 -15.31 -1.51
C ARG A 374 -18.48 -15.22 -1.24
N TYR A 375 -19.02 -14.00 -1.23
CA TYR A 375 -20.45 -13.76 -1.09
C TYR A 375 -21.25 -14.32 -2.27
N SER A 376 -20.80 -14.10 -3.52
CA SER A 376 -21.49 -14.58 -4.71
C SER A 376 -21.53 -16.11 -4.77
N ILE A 377 -20.44 -16.80 -4.42
CA ILE A 377 -20.43 -18.27 -4.32
C ILE A 377 -21.45 -18.76 -3.29
N LYS A 378 -21.50 -18.14 -2.11
CA LYS A 378 -22.46 -18.52 -1.06
C LYS A 378 -23.90 -18.26 -1.50
N HIS A 379 -24.14 -17.12 -2.15
CA HIS A 379 -25.46 -16.74 -2.64
C HIS A 379 -25.95 -17.70 -3.73
N HIS A 380 -25.09 -18.07 -4.69
CA HIS A 380 -25.42 -19.06 -5.73
C HIS A 380 -25.79 -20.43 -5.15
N LYS A 381 -25.11 -20.89 -4.10
CA LYS A 381 -25.48 -22.14 -3.42
C LYS A 381 -26.87 -22.05 -2.79
N LEU A 382 -27.15 -20.95 -2.08
CA LEU A 382 -28.44 -20.75 -1.41
C LEU A 382 -29.59 -20.62 -2.43
N THR A 383 -29.38 -19.93 -3.55
CA THR A 383 -30.41 -19.81 -4.60
C THR A 383 -30.74 -21.17 -5.20
N ASN A 384 -29.73 -22.02 -5.46
CA ASN A 384 -29.96 -23.36 -5.98
C ASN A 384 -30.72 -24.24 -4.95
N GLU A 385 -30.43 -24.10 -3.66
CA GLU A 385 -31.19 -24.78 -2.60
C GLU A 385 -32.65 -24.28 -2.51
N ILE A 386 -32.90 -23.00 -2.74
CA ILE A 386 -34.26 -22.44 -2.78
C ILE A 386 -35.02 -22.94 -4.01
N GLU A 387 -34.37 -22.97 -5.17
CA GLU A 387 -34.97 -23.44 -6.43
C GLU A 387 -35.38 -24.91 -6.33
N THR A 388 -34.46 -25.77 -5.86
CA THR A 388 -34.78 -27.19 -5.62
C THR A 388 -35.92 -27.40 -4.63
N LYS A 389 -36.00 -26.60 -3.56
CA LYS A 389 -37.12 -26.65 -2.61
C LYS A 389 -38.43 -26.17 -3.25
N ASN A 390 -38.39 -25.14 -4.09
CA ASN A 390 -39.56 -24.63 -4.80
C ASN A 390 -40.10 -25.67 -5.79
N ASP A 391 -39.24 -26.38 -6.50
CA ASP A 391 -39.64 -27.48 -7.39
C ASP A 391 -40.38 -28.59 -6.62
N ILE A 392 -39.86 -28.96 -5.45
CA ILE A 392 -40.52 -29.93 -4.56
C ILE A 392 -41.89 -29.41 -4.10
N ILE A 393 -41.99 -28.12 -3.75
CA ILE A 393 -43.27 -27.50 -3.34
C ILE A 393 -44.27 -27.51 -4.50
N VAL A 394 -43.84 -27.23 -5.73
CA VAL A 394 -44.71 -27.27 -6.91
C VAL A 394 -45.22 -28.69 -7.16
N ASP A 395 -44.36 -29.72 -7.08
CA ASP A 395 -44.76 -31.12 -7.20
C ASP A 395 -45.76 -31.54 -6.11
N LEU A 396 -45.51 -31.14 -4.85
CA LEU A 396 -46.43 -31.39 -3.73
C LEU A 396 -47.78 -30.72 -3.95
N LYS A 397 -47.81 -29.46 -4.42
CA LYS A 397 -49.05 -28.75 -4.76
C LYS A 397 -49.84 -29.47 -5.87
N PHE A 398 -49.14 -29.97 -6.88
CA PHE A 398 -49.77 -30.73 -7.96
C PHE A 398 -50.41 -32.03 -7.43
N LYS A 399 -49.69 -32.77 -6.58
CA LYS A 399 -50.22 -33.98 -5.92
C LYS A 399 -51.44 -33.69 -5.04
N HIS A 400 -51.40 -32.61 -4.26
CA HIS A 400 -52.54 -32.17 -3.45
C HIS A 400 -53.77 -31.87 -4.32
N SER A 401 -53.61 -31.14 -5.43
CA SER A 401 -54.70 -30.84 -6.37
C SER A 401 -55.35 -32.12 -6.94
N LEU A 402 -54.55 -33.15 -7.25
CA LEU A 402 -55.09 -34.45 -7.69
C LEU A 402 -55.93 -35.12 -6.61
N ILE A 403 -55.50 -35.06 -5.34
CA ILE A 403 -56.25 -35.62 -4.21
C ILE A 403 -57.54 -34.84 -4.00
N ASP A 404 -57.51 -33.51 -4.01
CA ASP A 404 -58.69 -32.65 -3.89
C ASP A 404 -59.72 -32.96 -4.99
N GLY A 405 -59.26 -33.18 -6.22
CA GLY A 405 -60.10 -33.64 -7.34
C GLY A 405 -60.78 -34.99 -7.06
N LYS A 406 -60.06 -35.95 -6.46
CA LYS A 406 -60.62 -37.25 -6.06
C LYS A 406 -61.64 -37.10 -4.94
N ILE A 407 -61.35 -36.29 -3.92
CA ILE A 407 -62.27 -35.99 -2.82
C ILE A 407 -63.56 -35.36 -3.36
N LYS A 408 -63.46 -34.38 -4.25
CA LYS A 408 -64.62 -33.73 -4.87
C LYS A 408 -65.50 -34.72 -5.63
N ARG A 409 -64.90 -35.65 -6.38
CA ARG A 409 -65.65 -36.73 -7.07
C ARG A 409 -66.36 -37.65 -6.08
N LYS A 410 -65.67 -38.08 -5.02
CA LYS A 410 -66.27 -38.93 -3.97
C LYS A 410 -67.38 -38.22 -3.20
N ASN A 411 -67.23 -36.94 -2.91
CA ASN A 411 -68.27 -36.13 -2.27
C ASN A 411 -69.50 -35.98 -3.18
N ASN A 412 -69.32 -35.81 -4.49
CA ASN A 412 -70.44 -35.80 -5.42
C ASN A 412 -71.15 -37.17 -5.48
N GLU A 413 -70.40 -38.27 -5.49
CA GLU A 413 -70.96 -39.63 -5.42
C GLU A 413 -71.76 -39.83 -4.13
N LEU A 414 -71.21 -39.39 -2.99
CA LEU A 414 -71.88 -39.42 -1.69
C LEU A 414 -73.16 -38.58 -1.69
N ASN A 415 -73.12 -37.36 -2.23
CA ASN A 415 -74.30 -36.50 -2.33
C ASN A 415 -75.40 -37.11 -3.19
N ASN A 416 -75.05 -37.79 -4.29
CA ASN A 416 -76.02 -38.50 -5.12
C ASN A 416 -76.65 -39.68 -4.36
N LYS A 417 -75.84 -40.44 -3.61
CA LYS A 417 -76.35 -41.51 -2.74
C LYS A 417 -77.26 -40.95 -1.64
N ASN A 418 -76.90 -39.83 -1.02
CA ASN A 418 -77.73 -39.17 -0.02
C ASN A 418 -79.06 -38.68 -0.61
N LYS A 419 -79.08 -38.16 -1.85
CA LYS A 419 -80.34 -37.85 -2.54
C LYS A 419 -81.21 -39.09 -2.73
N LEU A 420 -80.61 -40.19 -3.19
CA LEU A 420 -81.32 -41.46 -3.37
C LEU A 420 -81.89 -41.99 -2.06
N ILE A 421 -81.13 -41.90 -0.96
CA ILE A 421 -81.61 -42.24 0.39
C ILE A 421 -82.81 -41.38 0.79
N ASN A 422 -82.75 -40.07 0.55
CA ASN A 422 -83.85 -39.16 0.86
C ASN A 422 -85.10 -39.49 0.01
N ASP A 423 -84.93 -39.86 -1.26
CA ASP A 423 -86.03 -40.30 -2.12
C ASP A 423 -86.66 -41.59 -1.59
N TYR A 424 -85.85 -42.58 -1.19
CA TYR A 424 -86.35 -43.79 -0.53
C TYR A 424 -87.07 -43.51 0.80
N GLN A 425 -86.56 -42.58 1.61
CA GLN A 425 -87.24 -42.16 2.84
C GLN A 425 -88.60 -41.53 2.54
N ARG A 426 -88.71 -40.78 1.44
CA ARG A 426 -89.96 -40.19 0.97
C ARG A 426 -90.96 -41.27 0.52
N GLU A 427 -90.50 -42.27 -0.21
CA GLU A 427 -91.30 -43.41 -0.64
C GLU A 427 -91.77 -44.25 0.57
N ILE A 428 -90.90 -44.49 1.55
CA ILE A 428 -91.26 -45.12 2.83
C ILE A 428 -92.30 -44.28 3.58
N SER A 429 -92.20 -42.95 3.56
CA SER A 429 -93.19 -42.06 4.19
C SER A 429 -94.55 -42.09 3.48
N GLU A 430 -94.59 -42.24 2.16
CA GLU A 430 -95.83 -42.42 1.39
C GLU A 430 -96.46 -43.81 1.60
N LEU A 431 -95.65 -44.85 1.77
CA LEU A 431 -96.15 -46.17 2.15
C LEU A 431 -96.69 -46.16 3.58
N ARG A 432 -96.04 -45.43 4.51
CA ARG A 432 -96.55 -45.20 5.86
C ARG A 432 -97.85 -44.41 5.87
N SER A 433 -98.02 -43.41 5.01
CA SER A 433 -99.27 -42.63 4.92
C SER A 433 -100.44 -43.45 4.37
N LYS A 434 -100.19 -44.40 3.45
CA LYS A 434 -101.20 -45.37 2.99
C LYS A 434 -101.58 -46.40 4.06
N LEU A 435 -100.67 -46.71 4.98
CA LEU A 435 -100.91 -47.63 6.10
C LEU A 435 -101.74 -46.98 7.23
N LEU A 436 -101.87 -45.65 7.27
CA LEU A 436 -102.49 -44.89 8.36
C LEU A 436 -104.01 -44.69 8.25
N VAL A 437 -104.68 -45.22 7.22
CA VAL A 437 -106.17 -45.19 7.11
C VAL A 437 -106.83 -46.44 7.72
N HIS A 438 -106.06 -47.46 8.09
CA HIS A 438 -106.56 -48.59 8.88
C HIS A 438 -105.71 -48.78 10.14
N ASN A 439 -106.34 -48.51 11.28
CA ASN A 439 -105.88 -48.69 12.66
C ASN A 439 -105.12 -47.51 13.29
N SER A 440 -105.74 -47.01 14.36
CA SER A 440 -105.31 -45.95 15.28
C SER A 440 -104.18 -46.39 16.25
N GLU A 441 -103.17 -45.49 16.41
CA GLU A 441 -102.35 -45.05 17.58
C GLU A 441 -102.13 -45.94 18.85
N PRO A 442 -101.25 -45.57 19.81
CA PRO A 442 -99.77 -45.61 19.86
C PRO A 442 -99.28 -46.52 21.02
N VAL A 443 -98.46 -47.56 20.77
CA VAL A 443 -98.34 -48.65 21.77
C VAL A 443 -96.93 -49.27 21.92
N SER A 444 -96.12 -48.80 22.89
CA SER A 444 -94.92 -49.54 23.36
C SER A 444 -94.88 -49.71 24.89
N LEU A 445 -95.04 -48.63 25.67
CA LEU A 445 -94.88 -48.70 27.14
C LEU A 445 -96.05 -49.42 27.86
N GLN A 446 -97.30 -49.22 27.43
CA GLN A 446 -98.47 -49.86 28.05
C GLN A 446 -98.45 -51.39 27.85
N CYS A 447 -97.89 -51.88 26.74
CA CYS A 447 -97.73 -53.31 26.49
C CYS A 447 -96.70 -53.96 27.42
N TYR A 448 -95.62 -53.25 27.79
CA TYR A 448 -94.65 -53.76 28.75
C TYR A 448 -95.26 -53.96 30.13
N TYR A 449 -96.06 -52.99 30.62
CA TYR A 449 -96.78 -53.11 31.89
C TYR A 449 -97.84 -54.22 31.87
N ASN A 450 -98.46 -54.47 30.71
CA ASN A 450 -99.48 -55.50 30.53
C ASN A 450 -98.93 -56.89 30.18
N SER A 451 -97.61 -57.07 30.12
CA SER A 451 -97.04 -58.41 29.90
C SER A 451 -97.28 -59.30 31.12
N ASP A 452 -97.48 -60.60 30.91
CA ASP A 452 -97.87 -61.54 31.96
C ASP A 452 -96.94 -61.51 33.18
N VAL A 453 -95.63 -61.32 32.96
CA VAL A 453 -94.63 -61.27 34.02
C VAL A 453 -94.69 -59.96 34.78
N CYS A 454 -94.86 -58.83 34.09
CA CYS A 454 -95.00 -57.51 34.72
C CYS A 454 -96.31 -57.40 35.51
N LEU A 455 -97.43 -57.91 34.99
CA LEU A 455 -98.71 -57.97 35.70
C LEU A 455 -98.63 -58.86 36.93
N LYS A 456 -97.96 -60.02 36.85
CA LYS A 456 -97.69 -60.87 38.02
C LYS A 456 -96.90 -60.10 39.08
N ILE A 457 -95.82 -59.42 38.71
CA ILE A 457 -95.00 -58.63 39.64
C ILE A 457 -95.82 -57.48 40.26
N LEU A 458 -96.58 -56.74 39.45
CA LEU A 458 -97.39 -55.61 39.93
C LEU A 458 -98.56 -56.08 40.82
N ASN A 459 -99.17 -57.22 40.53
CA ASN A 459 -100.18 -57.84 41.39
C ASN A 459 -99.57 -58.37 42.70
N HIS A 460 -98.40 -58.98 42.65
CA HIS A 460 -97.66 -59.42 43.83
C HIS A 460 -97.32 -58.23 44.77
N ILE A 461 -97.08 -57.05 44.19
CA ILE A 461 -96.80 -55.81 44.92
C ILE A 461 -98.07 -55.07 45.36
N SER A 462 -99.18 -55.24 44.66
CA SER A 462 -100.47 -54.68 45.09
C SER A 462 -101.08 -55.49 46.25
N GLU A 463 -100.89 -56.81 46.28
CA GLU A 463 -101.20 -57.68 47.44
C GLU A 463 -100.38 -57.30 48.68
N LEU A 464 -99.11 -56.94 48.49
CA LEU A 464 -98.23 -56.34 49.51
C LEU A 464 -98.79 -55.04 50.12
N ARG A 465 -99.59 -54.29 49.36
CA ARG A 465 -100.17 -53.01 49.77
C ARG A 465 -101.51 -53.16 50.48
N SER A 466 -102.27 -54.23 50.18
CA SER A 466 -103.59 -54.49 50.75
C SER A 466 -103.55 -55.32 52.03
N ARG A 467 -102.47 -56.09 52.26
CA ARG A 467 -102.21 -56.80 53.52
C ARG A 467 -101.11 -56.08 54.30
N ASN A 468 -101.48 -55.28 55.31
CA ASN A 468 -100.56 -54.74 56.33
C ASN A 468 -99.93 -55.89 57.15
N LYS A 469 -98.99 -56.64 56.57
CA LYS A 469 -98.17 -57.65 57.25
C LYS A 469 -96.72 -57.56 56.79
N ASP A 470 -95.82 -57.75 57.76
CA ASP A 470 -94.37 -57.63 57.68
C ASP A 470 -93.76 -58.17 56.38
N SER A 471 -92.85 -57.38 55.81
CA SER A 471 -92.13 -57.55 54.55
C SER A 471 -91.15 -58.73 54.49
N SER A 472 -91.38 -59.78 55.28
CA SER A 472 -90.47 -60.91 55.48
C SER A 472 -91.02 -62.29 55.05
N LEU A 473 -92.10 -62.33 54.27
CA LEU A 473 -92.74 -63.58 53.78
C LEU A 473 -93.10 -63.53 52.29
N LEU A 474 -92.23 -62.96 51.45
CA LEU A 474 -92.36 -63.05 49.99
C LEU A 474 -91.32 -64.03 49.44
N GLU A 475 -91.77 -64.93 48.59
CA GLU A 475 -90.86 -65.70 47.77
C GLU A 475 -90.17 -64.75 46.77
N PRO A 476 -88.84 -64.70 46.75
CA PRO A 476 -88.12 -63.93 45.76
C PRO A 476 -88.43 -64.45 44.36
N LEU A 477 -88.39 -63.57 43.37
CA LEU A 477 -88.56 -63.95 41.96
C LEU A 477 -87.51 -65.01 41.61
N SER A 478 -87.96 -66.06 40.91
CA SER A 478 -87.06 -67.05 40.35
C SER A 478 -86.18 -66.44 39.27
N ASN A 479 -85.01 -67.04 39.03
CA ASN A 479 -84.13 -66.61 37.93
C ASN A 479 -84.83 -66.69 36.57
N GLU A 480 -85.76 -67.63 36.39
CA GLU A 480 -86.54 -67.76 35.16
C GLU A 480 -87.47 -66.55 34.97
N GLU A 481 -88.15 -66.08 36.03
CA GLU A 481 -88.99 -64.88 35.98
C GLU A 481 -88.19 -63.60 35.72
N PHE A 482 -86.98 -63.47 36.26
CA PHE A 482 -86.09 -62.36 35.92
C PHE A 482 -85.66 -62.38 34.44
N THR A 483 -85.38 -63.55 33.88
CA THR A 483 -85.07 -63.67 32.45
C THR A 483 -86.26 -63.36 31.56
N LEU A 484 -87.48 -63.73 31.98
CA LEU A 484 -88.72 -63.41 31.26
C LEU A 484 -89.02 -61.90 31.33
N LEU A 485 -88.76 -61.25 32.47
CA LEU A 485 -88.89 -59.80 32.61
C LEU A 485 -87.94 -59.05 31.65
N LEU A 486 -86.69 -59.49 31.56
CA LEU A 486 -85.71 -58.89 30.65
C LEU A 486 -86.10 -59.11 29.18
N LYS A 487 -86.58 -60.31 28.81
CA LYS A 487 -87.12 -60.58 27.47
C LYS A 487 -88.34 -59.72 27.14
N ALA A 488 -89.25 -59.51 28.09
CA ALA A 488 -90.39 -58.63 27.91
C ALA A 488 -89.94 -57.17 27.69
N ALA A 489 -88.92 -56.73 28.41
CA ALA A 489 -88.34 -55.40 28.23
C ALA A 489 -87.72 -55.26 26.83
N ASP A 490 -86.96 -56.25 26.36
CA ASP A 490 -86.38 -56.23 25.01
C ASP A 490 -87.45 -56.16 23.90
N ILE A 491 -88.54 -56.92 24.05
CA ILE A 491 -89.63 -56.98 23.06
C ILE A 491 -90.43 -55.67 23.03
N TYR A 492 -90.82 -55.14 24.20
CA TYR A 492 -91.80 -54.06 24.28
C TYR A 492 -91.18 -52.66 24.45
N LEU A 493 -89.91 -52.57 24.88
CA LEU A 493 -89.20 -51.31 25.11
C LEU A 493 -88.10 -51.04 24.06
N GLY A 494 -88.17 -51.68 22.89
CA GLY A 494 -87.36 -51.34 21.73
C GLY A 494 -85.86 -51.50 21.93
N ASN A 495 -85.40 -52.66 22.44
CA ASN A 495 -83.98 -52.97 22.68
C ASN A 495 -83.23 -52.05 23.67
N LEU A 496 -83.91 -51.18 24.42
CA LEU A 496 -83.30 -50.30 25.42
C LEU A 496 -82.30 -51.02 26.36
N ILE A 497 -82.66 -52.20 26.85
CA ILE A 497 -81.85 -52.94 27.82
C ILE A 497 -80.59 -53.51 27.15
N ASN A 498 -80.70 -53.97 25.90
CA ASN A 498 -79.56 -54.42 25.09
C ASN A 498 -78.60 -53.26 24.76
N ASP A 499 -79.13 -52.10 24.38
CA ASP A 499 -78.31 -50.91 24.11
C ASP A 499 -77.55 -50.43 25.37
N ILE A 500 -78.19 -50.49 26.54
CA ILE A 500 -77.54 -50.17 27.82
C ILE A 500 -76.48 -51.22 28.16
N SER A 501 -76.74 -52.50 27.90
CA SER A 501 -75.77 -53.59 28.10
C SER A 501 -74.53 -53.41 27.22
N ASP A 502 -74.71 -53.12 25.93
CA ASP A 502 -73.62 -52.96 24.96
C ASP A 502 -72.80 -51.69 25.22
N LYS A 503 -73.47 -50.58 25.57
CA LYS A 503 -72.82 -49.30 25.88
C LYS A 503 -72.06 -49.34 27.21
N TYR A 504 -72.55 -50.11 28.18
CA TYR A 504 -71.97 -50.19 29.51
C TYR A 504 -71.65 -51.64 29.88
N LEU A 505 -70.60 -52.18 29.25
CA LEU A 505 -70.06 -53.54 29.45
C LEU A 505 -69.74 -53.91 30.92
N GLN A 506 -69.77 -52.96 31.84
CA GLN A 506 -69.54 -53.13 33.28
C GLN A 506 -70.80 -53.55 34.06
N LEU A 507 -71.98 -53.51 33.43
CA LEU A 507 -73.26 -53.93 33.99
C LEU A 507 -73.43 -55.44 33.83
N LYS A 508 -73.81 -56.12 34.91
CA LYS A 508 -74.13 -57.56 34.88
C LYS A 508 -75.64 -57.76 34.67
N ASN A 509 -76.07 -58.97 34.32
CA ASN A 509 -77.50 -59.30 34.14
C ASN A 509 -78.37 -58.90 35.36
N GLU A 510 -77.85 -59.06 36.58
CA GLU A 510 -78.53 -58.63 37.80
C GLU A 510 -78.73 -57.11 37.92
N ASP A 511 -77.86 -56.32 37.28
CA ASP A 511 -77.97 -54.87 37.17
C ASP A 511 -79.03 -54.50 36.11
N LEU A 512 -79.18 -55.30 35.04
CA LEU A 512 -80.21 -55.13 34.00
C LEU A 512 -81.62 -55.50 34.52
N TYR A 513 -81.74 -56.57 35.31
CA TYR A 513 -82.99 -56.91 36.00
C TYR A 513 -83.46 -55.78 36.92
N TYR A 514 -82.51 -55.14 37.62
CA TYR A 514 -82.79 -53.99 38.46
C TYR A 514 -83.37 -52.82 37.63
N LEU A 515 -82.81 -52.52 36.45
CA LEU A 515 -83.33 -51.47 35.56
C LEU A 515 -84.76 -51.77 35.09
N CYS A 516 -85.05 -53.03 34.71
CA CYS A 516 -86.38 -53.45 34.28
C CYS A 516 -87.46 -53.21 35.36
N LEU A 517 -87.12 -53.47 36.63
CA LEU A 517 -88.01 -53.23 37.78
C LEU A 517 -88.14 -51.74 38.13
N VAL A 518 -87.11 -50.94 37.89
CA VAL A 518 -87.18 -49.47 38.04
C VAL A 518 -88.14 -48.87 37.00
N ILE A 519 -88.19 -49.41 35.78
CA ILE A 519 -89.14 -49.00 34.74
C ILE A 519 -90.59 -49.28 35.19
N LEU A 520 -90.83 -50.39 35.91
CA LEU A 520 -92.12 -50.71 36.55
C LEU A 520 -92.47 -49.81 37.76
N ASN A 521 -91.69 -48.77 38.03
CA ASN A 521 -91.91 -47.80 39.12
C ASN A 521 -91.82 -48.39 40.54
N LEU A 522 -91.02 -49.44 40.73
CA LEU A 522 -90.87 -50.12 42.02
C LEU A 522 -89.75 -49.52 42.88
N ASN A 523 -90.01 -49.32 44.18
CA ASN A 523 -89.04 -48.75 45.11
C ASN A 523 -87.97 -49.75 45.58
N ASP A 524 -86.84 -49.25 46.07
CA ASP A 524 -85.68 -50.10 46.44
C ASP A 524 -86.01 -51.12 47.55
N ARG A 525 -87.02 -50.87 48.38
CA ARG A 525 -87.50 -51.84 49.38
C ARG A 525 -88.26 -52.98 48.72
N GLN A 526 -89.18 -52.67 47.82
CA GLN A 526 -89.91 -53.65 47.01
C GLN A 526 -88.96 -54.48 46.15
N ILE A 527 -88.00 -53.82 45.49
CA ILE A 527 -86.98 -54.49 44.69
C ILE A 527 -86.11 -55.39 45.59
N SER A 528 -85.74 -54.96 46.80
CA SER A 528 -84.96 -55.82 47.72
C SER A 528 -85.69 -57.09 48.14
N SER A 529 -87.00 -57.01 48.36
CA SER A 529 -87.84 -58.18 48.63
C SER A 529 -87.91 -59.12 47.42
N LEU A 530 -88.09 -58.59 46.21
CA LEU A 530 -88.14 -59.38 44.98
C LEU A 530 -86.83 -60.09 44.63
N PHE A 531 -85.68 -59.45 44.93
CA PHE A 531 -84.37 -60.06 44.77
C PHE A 531 -83.99 -61.02 45.91
N GLY A 532 -84.73 -61.04 47.02
CA GLY A 532 -84.39 -61.83 48.21
C GLY A 532 -83.11 -61.36 48.92
N VAL A 533 -82.75 -60.08 48.80
CA VAL A 533 -81.51 -59.51 49.37
C VAL A 533 -81.81 -58.36 50.32
N THR A 534 -80.81 -57.97 51.12
CA THR A 534 -80.96 -56.83 52.04
C THR A 534 -81.20 -55.52 51.29
N TYR A 535 -82.00 -54.62 51.86
CA TYR A 535 -82.22 -53.27 51.33
C TYR A 535 -80.90 -52.55 50.99
N THR A 536 -79.90 -52.69 51.87
CA THR A 536 -78.55 -52.13 51.69
C THR A 536 -77.82 -52.66 50.46
N ALA A 537 -78.07 -53.92 50.05
CA ALA A 537 -77.49 -54.49 48.84
C ALA A 537 -78.07 -53.83 47.57
N ILE A 538 -79.39 -53.61 47.55
CA ILE A 538 -80.05 -52.88 46.45
C ILE A 538 -79.61 -51.41 46.41
N THR A 539 -79.45 -50.75 47.55
CA THR A 539 -78.99 -49.35 47.57
C THR A 539 -77.57 -49.21 47.01
N LYS A 540 -76.68 -50.17 47.34
CA LYS A 540 -75.33 -50.23 46.75
C LYS A 540 -75.39 -50.50 45.24
N ARG A 541 -76.24 -51.42 44.78
CA ARG A 541 -76.43 -51.73 43.35
C ARG A 541 -76.93 -50.51 42.57
N ARG A 542 -77.97 -49.83 43.08
CA ARG A 542 -78.45 -48.58 42.50
C ARG A 542 -77.36 -47.53 42.38
N ASN A 543 -76.60 -47.27 43.46
CA ASN A 543 -75.55 -46.26 43.44
C ASN A 543 -74.43 -46.62 42.45
N LYS A 544 -74.11 -47.91 42.28
CA LYS A 544 -73.20 -48.40 41.24
C LYS A 544 -73.74 -48.07 39.85
N ILE A 545 -74.99 -48.43 39.55
CA ILE A 545 -75.64 -48.21 38.25
C ILE A 545 -75.75 -46.72 37.92
N CYS A 546 -76.18 -45.90 38.88
CA CYS A 546 -76.25 -44.44 38.76
C CYS A 546 -74.88 -43.82 38.42
N ARG A 547 -73.79 -44.26 39.07
CA ARG A 547 -72.43 -43.79 38.73
C ARG A 547 -72.00 -44.18 37.33
N ILE A 548 -72.29 -45.41 36.90
CA ILE A 548 -71.96 -45.89 35.54
C ILE A 548 -72.73 -45.06 34.49
N LEU A 549 -73.98 -44.72 34.76
CA LEU A 549 -74.85 -43.94 33.87
C LEU A 549 -74.67 -42.42 34.00
N GLY A 550 -73.81 -41.93 34.92
CA GLY A 550 -73.57 -40.50 35.13
C GLY A 550 -74.74 -39.74 35.78
N LEU A 551 -75.53 -40.41 36.63
CA LEU A 551 -76.74 -39.86 37.27
C LEU A 551 -76.58 -39.78 38.80
N ASP A 552 -77.01 -38.66 39.40
CA ASP A 552 -76.81 -38.42 40.84
C ASP A 552 -77.95 -38.92 41.75
N THR A 553 -79.15 -39.19 41.23
CA THR A 553 -80.31 -39.64 42.02
C THR A 553 -81.16 -40.72 41.34
N ARG A 554 -81.88 -41.51 42.15
CA ARG A 554 -82.80 -42.57 41.69
C ARG A 554 -83.94 -42.03 40.81
N ASP A 555 -84.54 -40.91 41.21
CA ASP A 555 -85.67 -40.34 40.48
C ASP A 555 -85.26 -39.81 39.10
N LYS A 556 -83.98 -39.43 38.94
CA LYS A 556 -83.39 -39.13 37.62
C LYS A 556 -83.19 -40.40 36.79
N LEU A 557 -82.79 -41.52 37.41
CA LEU A 557 -82.61 -42.80 36.72
C LEU A 557 -83.90 -43.27 36.01
N GLN A 558 -85.03 -43.31 36.70
CA GLN A 558 -86.29 -43.75 36.08
C GLN A 558 -86.77 -42.78 34.98
N LYS A 559 -86.69 -41.47 35.22
CA LYS A 559 -87.07 -40.47 34.22
C LYS A 559 -86.20 -40.53 32.96
N SER A 560 -84.88 -40.73 33.12
CA SER A 560 -83.96 -40.88 32.00
C SER A 560 -84.21 -42.15 31.20
N LEU A 561 -84.58 -43.26 31.85
CA LEU A 561 -84.95 -44.50 31.15
C LEU A 561 -86.26 -44.34 30.36
N LEU A 562 -87.28 -43.69 30.94
CA LEU A 562 -88.55 -43.42 30.25
C LEU A 562 -88.37 -42.44 29.08
N GLN A 563 -87.52 -41.40 29.23
CA GLN A 563 -87.16 -40.50 28.12
C GLN A 563 -86.44 -41.20 26.96
N TYR A 564 -85.76 -42.31 27.24
CA TYR A 564 -85.08 -43.12 26.21
C TYR A 564 -86.05 -44.08 25.50
N ILE A 565 -87.25 -44.29 26.06
CA ILE A 565 -88.34 -45.08 25.45
C ILE A 565 -89.24 -44.19 24.60
N ASP A 566 -89.39 -42.91 24.98
CA ASP A 566 -90.22 -41.91 24.29
C ASP A 566 -89.49 -41.21 23.11
N ASN A 567 -88.16 -41.30 23.00
CA ASN A 567 -87.33 -40.82 21.88
C ASN A 567 -86.88 -41.98 21.00
#